data_AF-A0A6I2YAY8-F1
#
_entry.id   AF-A0A6I2YAY8-F1
#
_cell.length_a   1.000
_cell.length_b   1.000
_cell.length_c   1.000
_cell.angle_alpha   90.00
_cell.angle_beta   90.00
_cell.angle_gamma   90.00
#
_symmetry.space_group_name_H-M   'P 1'
#
loop_
_entity.id
_entity.type
_entity.pdbx_description
1 polymer ?
#
loop_
_entity_poly.entity_id
_entity_poly.type
_entity_poly.pdbx_seq_one_letter_code
_entity_poly.pdbx_strand_id
1 'polypeptide(L)'
;MIRPNTATDSDAIGSPARRPLRDSDSAYFEREGYRDGEYRVKGMQDSSRQRALRSSPFPLLALGLTVVVALAGCGTSSGPKSGNTVPAAAIPTTDQPSTATTSTRAIATPADPLAWATSVLNSQGYTPVNTDQYSTSRPLRILVGKKAGAANMRVFFFIGDGRWLGTDTTTPSGQATVAHQGDNTVQVTYSLYRPGDADSNPTGGTKTVTFKWNGTKLIPLDAIPSADPKAVLSRR
;
A
#
# COMPACT_ATOMS: atom_id res chain seq x y z
N MET A 1 21.79 72.59 -57.89
CA MET A 1 21.81 72.14 -59.28
C MET A 1 21.02 70.83 -59.36
N ILE A 2 19.94 70.81 -60.16
CA ILE A 2 19.21 69.63 -60.70
C ILE A 2 18.43 68.73 -59.71
N ARG A 3 17.12 69.05 -59.55
CA ARG A 3 15.88 68.28 -59.84
C ARG A 3 15.67 66.79 -59.39
N PRO A 4 14.39 66.33 -59.31
CA PRO A 4 13.80 65.40 -58.31
C PRO A 4 13.46 63.99 -58.86
N ASN A 5 12.80 63.13 -58.04
CA ASN A 5 11.77 62.13 -58.44
C ASN A 5 11.24 61.40 -57.17
N THR A 6 9.97 61.55 -56.76
CA THR A 6 8.73 60.84 -57.16
C THR A 6 8.70 59.32 -56.90
N ALA A 7 7.94 58.96 -55.85
CA ALA A 7 6.76 58.08 -55.83
C ALA A 7 6.85 56.61 -56.30
N THR A 8 5.85 55.84 -55.81
CA THR A 8 5.36 54.51 -56.26
C THR A 8 5.99 53.35 -55.46
N ASP A 9 5.31 52.32 -54.95
CA ASP A 9 3.91 51.97 -54.71
C ASP A 9 3.93 50.61 -53.97
N SER A 10 2.85 50.36 -53.25
CA SER A 10 2.18 49.14 -52.78
C SER A 10 2.78 47.73 -52.94
N ASP A 11 2.31 46.89 -52.00
CA ASP A 11 2.09 45.44 -52.05
C ASP A 11 3.26 44.48 -51.75
N ALA A 12 3.17 43.82 -50.59
CA ALA A 12 3.02 42.35 -50.56
C ALA A 12 2.72 41.87 -49.13
N ILE A 13 1.48 41.43 -48.93
CA ILE A 13 0.99 40.66 -47.80
C ILE A 13 1.68 39.28 -47.81
N GLY A 14 2.64 39.07 -46.92
CA GLY A 14 3.27 37.77 -46.68
C GLY A 14 2.45 36.91 -45.71
N SER A 15 1.73 35.94 -46.26
CA SER A 15 0.98 34.91 -45.52
C SER A 15 1.91 34.04 -44.64
N PRO A 16 1.55 33.73 -43.38
CA PRO A 16 2.32 32.78 -42.57
C PRO A 16 2.09 31.33 -43.02
N ALA A 17 3.20 30.60 -43.11
CA ALA A 17 3.30 29.22 -43.55
C ALA A 17 2.36 28.26 -42.79
N ARG A 18 1.56 27.52 -43.57
CA ARG A 18 0.83 26.33 -43.11
C ARG A 18 1.84 25.21 -42.86
N ARG A 19 1.87 24.69 -41.63
CA ARG A 19 2.60 23.45 -41.31
C ARG A 19 1.89 22.25 -41.97
N PRO A 20 2.62 21.36 -42.65
CA PRO A 20 2.04 20.15 -43.22
C PRO A 20 1.63 19.16 -42.12
N LEU A 21 0.46 18.53 -42.37
CA LEU A 21 -0.05 17.35 -41.71
C LEU A 21 1.05 16.28 -41.61
N ARG A 22 1.26 15.77 -40.40
CA ARG A 22 2.10 14.59 -40.18
C ARG A 22 1.20 13.37 -40.40
N ASP A 23 1.40 12.73 -41.54
CA ASP A 23 0.73 11.50 -41.92
C ASP A 23 0.93 10.40 -40.88
N SER A 24 -0.17 9.69 -40.65
CA SER A 24 -0.26 8.51 -39.80
C SER A 24 0.13 7.31 -40.65
N ASP A 25 1.40 6.93 -40.59
CA ASP A 25 1.87 5.74 -41.29
C ASP A 25 1.81 4.51 -40.38
N SER A 26 1.01 3.56 -40.85
CA SER A 26 0.62 2.33 -40.19
C SER A 26 1.72 1.31 -40.44
N ALA A 27 2.65 1.18 -39.50
CA ALA A 27 3.63 0.10 -39.54
C ALA A 27 2.94 -1.23 -39.19
N TYR A 28 2.78 -2.04 -40.24
CA TYR A 28 2.41 -3.43 -40.22
C TYR A 28 3.26 -4.22 -39.21
N PHE A 29 2.58 -4.97 -38.34
CA PHE A 29 3.14 -6.03 -37.52
C PHE A 29 3.42 -7.24 -38.44
N GLU A 30 4.64 -7.35 -38.96
CA GLU A 30 5.19 -8.64 -39.40
C GLU A 30 5.74 -9.36 -38.17
N ARG A 31 4.98 -10.35 -37.70
CA ARG A 31 5.37 -11.23 -36.60
C ARG A 31 5.73 -12.59 -37.19
N GLU A 32 6.91 -12.68 -37.81
CA GLU A 32 7.53 -13.95 -38.19
C GLU A 32 8.55 -14.39 -37.12
N GLY A 33 8.57 -15.69 -36.83
CA GLY A 33 9.71 -16.35 -36.18
C GLY A 33 9.47 -16.85 -34.75
N TYR A 34 8.51 -17.74 -34.56
CA TYR A 34 8.56 -18.70 -33.45
C TYR A 34 9.68 -19.71 -33.79
N ARG A 35 10.88 -19.52 -33.25
CA ARG A 35 11.96 -20.51 -33.33
C ARG A 35 11.94 -21.36 -32.06
N ASP A 36 11.73 -22.64 -32.30
CA ASP A 36 11.87 -23.72 -31.35
C ASP A 36 13.26 -23.67 -30.68
N GLY A 37 13.23 -23.60 -29.35
CA GLY A 37 14.40 -23.58 -28.49
C GLY A 37 14.17 -24.49 -27.29
N GLU A 38 14.21 -25.79 -27.55
CA GLU A 38 14.78 -26.85 -26.71
C GLU A 38 14.86 -26.55 -25.20
N TYR A 39 13.81 -26.90 -24.45
CA TYR A 39 13.87 -27.00 -23.00
C TYR A 39 14.72 -28.20 -22.60
N ARG A 40 16.03 -27.98 -22.47
CA ARG A 40 16.94 -28.96 -21.86
C ARG A 40 16.71 -28.97 -20.36
N VAL A 41 15.75 -29.80 -19.94
CA VAL A 41 15.53 -30.18 -18.54
C VAL A 41 16.78 -30.92 -18.06
N LYS A 42 17.61 -30.22 -17.29
CA LYS A 42 18.78 -30.81 -16.61
C LYS A 42 18.65 -30.60 -15.12
N GLY A 43 18.48 -31.71 -14.40
CA GLY A 43 18.89 -31.83 -13.01
C GLY A 43 17.80 -31.64 -11.97
N MET A 44 17.03 -32.69 -11.76
CA MET A 44 16.71 -33.16 -10.41
C MET A 44 18.00 -33.15 -9.56
N GLN A 45 18.04 -32.30 -8.54
CA GLN A 45 18.83 -32.58 -7.34
C GLN A 45 17.92 -32.41 -6.13
N ASP A 46 17.41 -33.56 -5.74
CA ASP A 46 17.02 -33.96 -4.40
C ASP A 46 17.80 -33.18 -3.32
N SER A 47 17.08 -32.42 -2.50
CA SER A 47 17.57 -31.96 -1.20
C SER A 47 16.53 -32.30 -0.14
N SER A 48 16.08 -33.55 -0.18
CA SER A 48 15.57 -34.24 0.99
C SER A 48 16.77 -34.59 1.88
N ARG A 49 16.66 -34.31 3.20
CA ARG A 49 17.66 -34.51 4.28
C ARG A 49 18.51 -33.24 4.48
N GLN A 50 18.37 -32.49 5.57
CA GLN A 50 18.64 -33.02 6.90
C GLN A 50 17.71 -32.47 8.00
N ARG A 51 17.21 -33.43 8.77
CA ARG A 51 16.85 -33.27 10.18
C ARG A 51 18.01 -32.66 10.94
N ALA A 52 17.74 -31.60 11.70
CA ALA A 52 18.43 -31.37 12.95
C ALA A 52 17.40 -30.82 13.95
N LEU A 53 16.81 -31.75 14.70
CA LEU A 53 16.26 -31.49 16.01
C LEU A 53 17.36 -30.81 16.83
N ARG A 54 17.25 -29.50 17.03
CA ARG A 54 17.94 -28.83 18.13
C ARG A 54 16.89 -28.29 19.07
N SER A 55 16.52 -29.18 19.98
CA SER A 55 16.12 -28.79 21.32
C SER A 55 17.17 -27.86 21.89
N SER A 56 16.79 -26.67 22.32
CA SER A 56 17.60 -25.88 23.22
C SER A 56 16.69 -25.19 24.25
N PRO A 57 16.98 -25.35 25.55
CA PRO A 57 16.09 -25.01 26.64
C PRO A 57 16.09 -23.51 26.95
N PHE A 58 14.95 -23.08 27.49
CA PHE A 58 14.70 -21.81 28.16
C PHE A 58 15.79 -21.43 29.16
N PRO A 59 16.07 -20.12 29.28
CA PRO A 59 16.22 -19.53 30.60
C PRO A 59 15.08 -18.55 30.90
N LEU A 60 14.34 -18.89 31.96
CA LEU A 60 13.54 -17.96 32.74
C LEU A 60 14.47 -16.86 33.28
N LEU A 61 14.16 -15.60 33.01
CA LEU A 61 14.62 -14.50 33.86
C LEU A 61 13.44 -13.60 34.20
N ALA A 62 12.99 -13.75 35.44
CA ALA A 62 12.05 -12.88 36.12
C ALA A 62 12.79 -11.64 36.65
N LEU A 63 12.16 -10.46 36.51
CA LEU A 63 12.28 -9.22 37.28
C LEU A 63 11.40 -8.21 36.49
N GLY A 64 10.22 -7.79 36.94
CA GLY A 64 9.89 -7.33 38.27
C GLY A 64 9.88 -5.80 38.26
N LEU A 65 8.81 -5.17 37.77
CA LEU A 65 8.46 -3.80 38.16
C LEU A 65 6.94 -3.55 37.96
N THR A 66 6.20 -3.69 39.04
CA THR A 66 4.82 -3.20 39.20
C THR A 66 4.84 -1.72 39.52
N VAL A 67 4.14 -0.90 38.74
CA VAL A 67 3.71 0.44 39.14
C VAL A 67 2.19 0.44 39.16
N VAL A 68 1.63 0.46 40.37
CA VAL A 68 0.21 0.66 40.63
C VAL A 68 0.01 2.16 40.79
N VAL A 69 -0.73 2.78 39.86
CA VAL A 69 -1.29 4.14 40.06
C VAL A 69 -2.77 3.97 40.34
N ALA A 70 -3.13 4.07 41.61
CA ALA A 70 -4.50 4.21 42.07
C ALA A 70 -4.89 5.70 41.98
N LEU A 71 -5.82 6.04 41.08
CA LEU A 71 -6.52 7.31 41.13
C LEU A 71 -7.91 7.06 41.70
N ALA A 72 -8.07 7.48 42.95
CA ALA A 72 -9.32 7.56 43.66
C ALA A 72 -10.23 8.62 43.01
N GLY A 73 -11.42 8.20 42.60
CA GLY A 73 -12.53 9.08 42.25
C GLY A 73 -13.77 8.60 42.99
N CYS A 74 -14.05 9.20 44.14
CA CYS A 74 -15.21 8.95 44.98
C CYS A 74 -16.31 9.96 44.61
N GLY A 75 -17.55 9.50 44.42
CA GLY A 75 -18.68 10.35 44.08
C GLY A 75 -20.02 9.61 44.10
N THR A 76 -20.46 9.19 45.29
CA THR A 76 -21.86 8.93 45.68
C THR A 76 -22.60 10.30 45.80
N SER A 77 -23.89 10.55 45.54
CA SER A 77 -25.12 9.86 45.96
C SER A 77 -26.37 10.54 45.35
N SER A 78 -27.33 9.75 44.85
CA SER A 78 -28.77 9.73 45.23
C SER A 78 -29.72 10.94 45.04
N GLY A 79 -30.86 10.67 44.38
CA GLY A 79 -32.13 11.40 44.61
C GLY A 79 -33.18 11.27 43.48
N PRO A 80 -34.31 10.56 43.70
CA PRO A 80 -35.43 10.50 42.76
C PRO A 80 -36.43 11.64 42.99
N LYS A 81 -37.14 12.08 41.93
CA LYS A 81 -38.35 12.90 42.09
C LYS A 81 -39.42 12.46 41.09
N SER A 82 -40.50 11.93 41.63
CA SER A 82 -41.75 11.54 40.95
C SER A 82 -42.88 12.48 41.40
N GLY A 83 -43.85 12.73 40.52
CA GLY A 83 -45.08 13.51 40.76
C GLY A 83 -45.27 14.61 39.71
N ASN A 84 -45.97 14.46 38.56
CA ASN A 84 -47.31 13.96 38.21
C ASN A 84 -48.32 15.11 37.98
N THR A 85 -48.69 15.39 36.71
CA THR A 85 -50.09 15.57 36.23
C THR A 85 -50.13 15.83 34.70
N VAL A 86 -50.84 14.95 33.99
CA VAL A 86 -51.44 15.08 32.63
C VAL A 86 -52.85 15.74 32.84
N PRO A 87 -53.64 16.26 31.86
CA PRO A 87 -53.66 15.94 30.42
C PRO A 87 -54.06 17.06 29.42
N ALA A 88 -53.82 16.83 28.11
CA ALA A 88 -54.83 17.03 27.04
C ALA A 88 -54.25 16.78 25.62
N ALA A 89 -54.71 15.66 25.05
CA ALA A 89 -54.88 15.30 23.64
C ALA A 89 -54.37 16.22 22.50
N ALA A 90 -53.47 15.66 21.68
CA ALA A 90 -53.55 15.71 20.21
C ALA A 90 -52.81 14.49 19.60
N ILE A 91 -53.49 13.77 18.72
CA ILE A 91 -52.99 12.71 17.81
C ILE A 91 -53.61 13.04 16.44
N PRO A 92 -53.11 12.54 15.28
CA PRO A 92 -51.79 12.00 14.95
C PRO A 92 -51.18 12.72 13.72
N THR A 93 -49.85 12.82 13.64
CA THR A 93 -49.18 12.91 12.33
C THR A 93 -48.28 11.71 12.21
N THR A 94 -48.55 10.90 11.20
CA THR A 94 -47.79 9.73 10.79
C THR A 94 -46.32 10.11 10.60
N ASP A 95 -45.47 9.78 11.58
CA ASP A 95 -44.03 9.70 11.36
C ASP A 95 -43.79 8.48 10.47
N GLN A 96 -43.73 8.75 9.18
CA GLN A 96 -43.23 7.86 8.16
C GLN A 96 -41.82 7.40 8.60
N PRO A 97 -41.55 6.08 8.73
CA PRO A 97 -40.20 5.61 8.92
C PRO A 97 -39.39 6.05 7.71
N SER A 98 -38.56 7.08 7.90
CA SER A 98 -37.57 7.49 6.93
C SER A 98 -36.55 6.36 6.88
N THR A 99 -36.80 5.38 6.02
CA THR A 99 -35.78 4.44 5.57
C THR A 99 -34.73 5.27 4.87
N ALA A 100 -33.74 5.72 5.65
CA ALA A 100 -32.48 6.18 5.13
C ALA A 100 -31.91 4.99 4.35
N THR A 101 -32.15 4.98 3.05
CA THR A 101 -31.47 4.09 2.13
C THR A 101 -30.02 4.52 2.17
N THR A 102 -29.23 3.94 3.10
CA THR A 102 -27.79 3.86 2.94
C THR A 102 -27.57 3.16 1.62
N SER A 103 -27.40 3.98 0.57
CA SER A 103 -26.99 3.54 -0.75
C SER A 103 -25.63 2.92 -0.56
N THR A 104 -25.63 1.63 -0.24
CA THR A 104 -24.44 0.81 -0.16
C THR A 104 -24.03 0.67 -1.60
N ARG A 105 -23.24 1.63 -2.09
CA ARG A 105 -22.65 1.58 -3.41
C ARG A 105 -21.91 0.25 -3.45
N ALA A 106 -22.45 -0.71 -4.19
CA ALA A 106 -21.77 -1.95 -4.49
C ALA A 106 -20.46 -1.53 -5.16
N ILE A 107 -19.35 -1.69 -4.43
CA ILE A 107 -18.03 -1.45 -4.98
C ILE A 107 -17.83 -2.60 -5.95
N ALA A 108 -17.96 -2.31 -7.25
CA ALA A 108 -17.68 -3.30 -8.26
C ALA A 108 -16.23 -3.76 -8.07
N THR A 109 -16.06 -5.06 -7.84
CA THR A 109 -14.73 -5.65 -7.79
C THR A 109 -14.04 -5.42 -9.14
N PRO A 110 -12.79 -4.94 -9.17
CA PRO A 110 -12.06 -4.72 -10.41
C PRO A 110 -12.01 -6.00 -11.25
N ALA A 111 -12.24 -5.87 -12.55
CA ALA A 111 -12.16 -6.98 -13.49
C ALA A 111 -10.75 -7.61 -13.54
N ASP A 112 -9.71 -6.77 -13.38
CA ASP A 112 -8.33 -7.20 -13.16
C ASP A 112 -7.80 -6.58 -11.85
N PRO A 113 -7.85 -7.34 -10.74
CA PRO A 113 -7.41 -6.84 -9.45
C PRO A 113 -5.91 -6.56 -9.36
N LEU A 114 -5.06 -7.29 -10.09
CA LEU A 114 -3.61 -7.09 -10.07
C LEU A 114 -3.22 -5.84 -10.84
N ALA A 115 -3.79 -5.62 -12.03
CA ALA A 115 -3.57 -4.39 -12.79
C ALA A 115 -4.05 -3.17 -12.00
N TRP A 116 -5.22 -3.27 -11.37
CA TRP A 116 -5.71 -2.22 -10.48
C TRP A 116 -4.77 -1.95 -9.30
N ALA A 117 -4.30 -2.99 -8.59
CA ALA A 117 -3.36 -2.83 -7.49
C ALA A 117 -2.03 -2.21 -7.95
N THR A 118 -1.54 -2.60 -9.12
CA THR A 118 -0.33 -2.02 -9.75
C THR A 118 -0.53 -0.54 -10.07
N SER A 119 -1.71 -0.14 -10.55
CA SER A 119 -2.06 1.27 -10.75
C SER A 119 -2.03 2.07 -9.45
N VAL A 120 -2.50 1.49 -8.34
CA VAL A 120 -2.39 2.11 -7.01
C VAL A 120 -0.92 2.33 -6.63
N LEU A 121 -0.04 1.35 -6.79
CA LEU A 121 1.40 1.50 -6.54
C LEU A 121 2.00 2.64 -7.38
N ASN A 122 1.72 2.64 -8.69
CA ASN A 122 2.24 3.62 -9.63
C ASN A 122 1.77 5.05 -9.29
N SER A 123 0.50 5.21 -8.86
CA SER A 123 -0.03 6.49 -8.41
C SER A 123 0.69 7.04 -7.17
N GLN A 124 1.29 6.16 -6.37
CA GLN A 124 2.10 6.50 -5.20
C GLN A 124 3.60 6.64 -5.54
N GLY A 125 3.98 6.47 -6.81
CA GLY A 125 5.37 6.55 -7.28
C GLY A 125 6.21 5.29 -7.04
N TYR A 126 5.57 4.14 -6.83
CA TYR A 126 6.25 2.85 -6.65
C TYR A 126 5.96 1.91 -7.82
N THR A 127 6.92 1.07 -8.17
CA THR A 127 6.74 -0.07 -9.08
C THR A 127 6.71 -1.38 -8.28
N PRO A 128 5.90 -2.38 -8.67
CA PRO A 128 5.89 -3.66 -7.98
C PRO A 128 7.24 -4.38 -8.12
N VAL A 129 7.74 -4.92 -7.01
CA VAL A 129 8.99 -5.71 -6.99
C VAL A 129 8.77 -7.13 -7.50
N ASN A 130 7.66 -7.73 -7.10
CA ASN A 130 7.25 -9.07 -7.50
C ASN A 130 5.71 -9.08 -7.53
N THR A 131 5.11 -9.45 -8.65
CA THR A 131 3.64 -9.54 -8.78
C THR A 131 3.09 -10.91 -8.38
N ASP A 132 3.92 -11.96 -8.34
CA ASP A 132 3.50 -13.33 -8.04
C ASP A 132 3.04 -13.51 -6.60
N GLN A 133 3.50 -12.62 -5.70
CA GLN A 133 3.02 -12.56 -4.31
C GLN A 133 1.57 -12.05 -4.19
N TYR A 134 0.99 -11.49 -5.27
CA TYR A 134 -0.38 -11.04 -5.26
C TYR A 134 -1.36 -12.19 -5.49
N SER A 135 -1.80 -12.80 -4.40
CA SER A 135 -2.77 -13.89 -4.46
C SER A 135 -4.22 -13.38 -4.62
N THR A 136 -4.82 -13.60 -5.79
CA THR A 136 -6.22 -13.22 -6.08
C THR A 136 -7.24 -14.11 -5.36
N SER A 137 -6.86 -15.34 -4.99
CA SER A 137 -7.72 -16.29 -4.25
C SER A 137 -7.87 -15.94 -2.76
N ARG A 138 -7.04 -15.02 -2.24
CA ARG A 138 -7.08 -14.60 -0.83
C ARG A 138 -7.84 -13.29 -0.65
N PRO A 139 -8.56 -13.13 0.48
CA PRO A 139 -9.25 -11.88 0.78
C PRO A 139 -8.26 -10.77 1.10
N LEU A 140 -7.26 -10.99 1.95
CA LEU A 140 -6.16 -10.04 2.16
C LEU A 140 -5.06 -10.27 1.10
N ARG A 141 -4.68 -9.21 0.38
CA ARG A 141 -3.69 -9.24 -0.70
C ARG A 141 -2.59 -8.23 -0.46
N ILE A 142 -1.42 -8.47 -1.05
CA ILE A 142 -0.21 -7.70 -0.78
C ILE A 142 0.64 -7.50 -2.04
N LEU A 143 1.26 -6.33 -2.15
CA LEU A 143 2.37 -6.08 -3.07
C LEU A 143 3.47 -5.31 -2.33
N VAL A 144 4.73 -5.64 -2.62
CA VAL A 144 5.87 -4.80 -2.27
C VAL A 144 6.16 -3.89 -3.44
N GLY A 145 6.13 -2.58 -3.18
CA GLY A 145 6.52 -1.55 -4.14
C GLY A 145 7.93 -1.04 -3.87
N LYS A 146 8.64 -0.63 -4.92
CA LYS A 146 9.95 0.02 -4.86
C LYS A 146 9.94 1.34 -5.63
N LYS A 147 10.61 2.36 -5.10
CA LYS A 147 10.87 3.64 -5.79
C LYS A 147 12.38 3.87 -6.00
N ALA A 148 12.77 4.95 -6.67
CA ALA A 148 14.18 5.34 -6.74
C ALA A 148 14.65 5.97 -5.40
N GLY A 149 15.95 5.87 -5.11
CA GLY A 149 16.60 6.45 -3.93
C GLY A 149 16.83 5.48 -2.76
N ALA A 150 17.37 6.00 -1.66
CA ALA A 150 17.52 5.31 -0.37
C ALA A 150 16.15 5.08 0.28
N ALA A 151 16.01 4.05 1.13
CA ALA A 151 14.76 3.76 1.84
C ALA A 151 13.55 3.79 0.89
N ASN A 152 13.49 2.82 -0.02
CA ASN A 152 12.64 2.91 -1.19
C ASN A 152 11.59 1.81 -1.32
N MET A 153 11.49 0.91 -0.35
CA MET A 153 10.49 -0.14 -0.35
C MET A 153 9.31 0.22 0.55
N ARG A 154 8.13 -0.20 0.13
CA ARG A 154 6.89 -0.06 0.89
C ARG A 154 5.98 -1.23 0.61
N VAL A 155 5.27 -1.69 1.63
CA VAL A 155 4.27 -2.75 1.47
C VAL A 155 2.89 -2.13 1.31
N PHE A 156 2.15 -2.60 0.32
CA PHE A 156 0.80 -2.16 -0.01
C PHE A 156 -0.16 -3.30 0.24
N PHE A 157 -1.24 -3.01 0.97
CA PHE A 157 -2.24 -4.00 1.31
C PHE A 157 -3.56 -3.70 0.64
N PHE A 158 -4.22 -4.75 0.19
CA PHE A 158 -5.48 -4.68 -0.53
C PHE A 158 -6.43 -5.72 0.03
N ILE A 159 -7.72 -5.51 -0.19
CA ILE A 159 -8.74 -6.53 0.09
C ILE A 159 -9.47 -6.92 -1.20
N GLY A 160 -9.98 -8.15 -1.22
CA GLY A 160 -10.39 -8.85 -2.44
C GLY A 160 -11.49 -8.16 -3.26
N ASP A 161 -12.24 -7.24 -2.66
CA ASP A 161 -13.26 -6.40 -3.31
C ASP A 161 -12.67 -5.23 -4.12
N GLY A 162 -11.34 -5.12 -4.21
CA GLY A 162 -10.67 -4.03 -4.93
C GLY A 162 -10.52 -2.75 -4.11
N ARG A 163 -10.41 -2.86 -2.78
CA ARG A 163 -10.12 -1.72 -1.92
C ARG A 163 -8.68 -1.75 -1.43
N TRP A 164 -8.05 -0.59 -1.47
CA TRP A 164 -6.70 -0.36 -0.93
C TRP A 164 -6.83 -0.05 0.55
N LEU A 165 -6.13 -0.81 1.39
CA LEU A 165 -6.19 -0.69 2.85
C LEU A 165 -5.14 0.27 3.41
N GLY A 166 -4.16 0.65 2.59
CA GLY A 166 -3.02 1.47 2.99
C GLY A 166 -1.70 0.72 2.88
N THR A 167 -0.73 1.18 3.67
CA THR A 167 0.65 0.69 3.63
C THR A 167 1.10 0.24 5.01
N ASP A 168 2.20 -0.51 5.10
CA ASP A 168 2.74 -0.99 6.38
C ASP A 168 3.17 0.15 7.30
N THR A 169 3.77 1.18 6.72
CA THR A 169 4.34 2.31 7.46
C THR A 169 4.16 3.63 6.70
N THR A 170 4.35 4.75 7.40
CA THR A 170 4.34 6.11 6.81
C THR A 170 5.67 6.46 6.15
N THR A 171 6.79 6.15 6.78
CA THR A 171 8.14 6.25 6.20
C THR A 171 8.45 4.94 5.48
N PRO A 172 8.99 4.96 4.23
CA PRO A 172 9.45 3.74 3.54
C PRO A 172 10.50 2.97 4.36
N SER A 173 10.87 1.78 3.89
CA SER A 173 11.96 0.96 4.43
C SER A 173 13.02 0.70 3.35
N GLY A 174 14.25 0.37 3.75
CA GLY A 174 15.34 0.03 2.84
C GLY A 174 15.06 -1.27 2.11
N GLN A 175 14.69 -2.31 2.87
CA GLN A 175 14.29 -3.60 2.32
C GLN A 175 13.13 -4.20 3.13
N ALA A 176 12.09 -4.63 2.42
CA ALA A 176 10.96 -5.35 2.97
C ALA A 176 10.55 -6.49 2.03
N THR A 177 10.22 -7.64 2.60
CA THR A 177 9.80 -8.83 1.85
C THR A 177 8.60 -9.48 2.52
N VAL A 178 7.76 -10.16 1.74
CA VAL A 178 6.63 -10.93 2.28
C VAL A 178 7.12 -12.31 2.67
N ALA A 179 7.05 -12.63 3.96
CA ALA A 179 7.44 -13.95 4.47
C ALA A 179 6.28 -14.94 4.44
N HIS A 180 5.07 -14.47 4.73
CA HIS A 180 3.87 -15.30 4.75
C HIS A 180 2.61 -14.46 4.50
N GLN A 181 1.62 -15.07 3.87
CA GLN A 181 0.30 -14.48 3.66
C GLN A 181 -0.80 -15.52 3.94
N GLY A 182 -1.65 -15.21 4.91
CA GLY A 182 -2.89 -15.91 5.20
C GLY A 182 -4.10 -15.07 4.80
N ASP A 183 -5.29 -15.49 5.23
CA ASP A 183 -6.54 -14.85 4.81
C ASP A 183 -6.75 -13.49 5.47
N ASN A 184 -6.36 -13.35 6.74
CA ASN A 184 -6.47 -12.10 7.50
C ASN A 184 -5.15 -11.67 8.16
N THR A 185 -4.04 -12.35 7.88
CA THR A 185 -2.72 -12.03 8.43
C THR A 185 -1.66 -12.05 7.35
N VAL A 186 -0.69 -11.15 7.45
CA VAL A 186 0.50 -11.11 6.59
C VAL A 186 1.72 -10.93 7.48
N GLN A 187 2.80 -11.63 7.16
CA GLN A 187 4.09 -11.43 7.81
C GLN A 187 5.03 -10.75 6.83
N VAL A 188 5.57 -9.60 7.23
CA VAL A 188 6.55 -8.82 6.47
C VAL A 188 7.88 -8.88 7.19
N THR A 189 8.93 -9.27 6.50
CA THR A 189 10.30 -9.28 7.01
C THR A 189 11.03 -8.04 6.53
N TYR A 190 11.53 -7.24 7.48
CA TYR A 190 12.37 -6.08 7.25
C TYR A 190 13.84 -6.45 7.44
N SER A 191 14.70 -6.01 6.53
CA SER A 191 16.14 -5.97 6.81
C SER A 191 16.43 -4.83 7.78
N LEU A 192 17.34 -5.06 8.73
CA LEU A 192 17.73 -4.09 9.73
C LEU A 192 19.13 -3.57 9.42
N TYR A 193 19.28 -2.26 9.55
CA TYR A 193 20.51 -1.50 9.35
C TYR A 193 21.04 -1.04 10.71
N ARG A 194 22.35 -1.14 10.88
CA ARG A 194 23.09 -0.46 11.94
C ARG A 194 23.46 0.95 11.49
N PRO A 195 23.77 1.87 12.43
CA PRO A 195 24.32 3.17 12.07
C PRO A 195 25.60 3.02 11.24
N GLY A 196 25.60 3.61 10.04
CA GLY A 196 26.74 3.57 9.11
C GLY A 196 26.65 2.50 8.01
N ASP A 197 25.65 1.62 8.05
CA ASP A 197 25.40 0.69 6.95
C ASP A 197 25.06 1.44 5.66
N ALA A 198 25.57 0.95 4.53
CA ALA A 198 25.15 1.38 3.20
C ALA A 198 23.76 0.83 2.86
N ASP A 199 22.98 1.55 2.05
CA ASP A 199 21.60 1.15 1.70
C ASP A 199 21.50 -0.26 1.09
N SER A 200 22.53 -0.71 0.37
CA SER A 200 22.59 -2.02 -0.27
C SER A 200 23.03 -3.16 0.66
N ASN A 201 23.56 -2.86 1.85
CA ASN A 201 24.20 -3.84 2.72
C ASN A 201 23.80 -3.71 4.20
N PRO A 202 22.57 -4.11 4.55
CA PRO A 202 22.14 -4.17 5.95
C PRO A 202 22.92 -5.23 6.75
N THR A 203 23.44 -4.86 7.92
CA THR A 203 24.20 -5.75 8.82
C THR A 203 23.51 -6.01 10.17
N GLY A 204 22.33 -5.44 10.38
CA GLY A 204 21.54 -5.56 11.61
C GLY A 204 20.66 -6.81 11.69
N GLY A 205 20.71 -7.70 10.70
CA GLY A 205 19.84 -8.88 10.62
C GLY A 205 18.45 -8.55 10.06
N THR A 206 17.43 -9.27 10.50
CA THR A 206 16.05 -9.06 10.05
C THR A 206 15.06 -9.05 11.22
N LYS A 207 13.91 -8.42 11.01
CA LYS A 207 12.75 -8.54 11.90
C LYS A 207 11.49 -8.81 11.09
N THR A 208 10.77 -9.86 11.45
CA THR A 208 9.44 -10.14 10.91
C THR A 208 8.37 -9.49 11.78
N VAL A 209 7.42 -8.81 11.14
CA VAL A 209 6.25 -8.20 11.76
C VAL A 209 5.00 -8.80 11.16
N THR A 210 4.09 -9.24 12.03
CA THR A 210 2.78 -9.74 11.63
C THR A 210 1.78 -8.59 11.59
N PHE A 211 1.14 -8.39 10.46
CA PHE A 211 0.01 -7.49 10.27
C PHE A 211 -1.28 -8.32 10.22
N LYS A 212 -2.31 -7.88 10.95
CA LYS A 212 -3.62 -8.52 10.96
C LYS A 212 -4.69 -7.56 10.46
N TRP A 213 -5.54 -8.03 9.58
CA TRP A 213 -6.78 -7.37 9.21
C TRP A 213 -7.87 -7.74 10.21
N ASN A 214 -8.51 -6.75 10.82
CA ASN A 214 -9.57 -6.96 11.80
C ASN A 214 -11.00 -6.75 11.26
N GLY A 215 -11.15 -6.57 9.94
CA GLY A 215 -12.42 -6.19 9.31
C GLY A 215 -12.55 -4.70 8.99
N THR A 216 -11.74 -3.84 9.63
CA THR A 216 -11.81 -2.38 9.45
C THR A 216 -10.46 -1.75 9.12
N LYS A 217 -9.38 -2.21 9.75
CA LYS A 217 -8.03 -1.70 9.53
C LYS A 217 -6.98 -2.81 9.66
N LEU A 218 -5.80 -2.55 9.13
CA LEU A 218 -4.61 -3.34 9.43
C LEU A 218 -4.02 -2.89 10.77
N ILE A 219 -3.68 -3.86 11.60
CA ILE A 219 -2.99 -3.65 12.87
C ILE A 219 -1.69 -4.45 12.87
N PRO A 220 -0.53 -3.82 13.15
CA PRO A 220 0.68 -4.59 13.45
C PRO A 220 0.50 -5.26 14.82
N LEU A 221 0.79 -6.55 14.88
CA LEU A 221 0.80 -7.34 16.12
C LEU A 221 2.17 -7.27 16.81
N ASP A 222 3.22 -6.99 16.05
CA ASP A 222 4.58 -6.81 16.53
C ASP A 222 5.03 -5.36 16.35
N ALA A 223 5.95 -4.90 17.20
CA ALA A 223 6.53 -3.56 17.07
C ALA A 223 7.33 -3.46 15.74
N ILE A 224 6.94 -2.51 14.89
CA ILE A 224 7.66 -2.21 13.65
C ILE A 224 9.02 -1.58 14.01
N PRO A 225 10.15 -2.02 13.41
CA PRO A 225 11.45 -1.39 13.63
C PRO A 225 11.42 0.12 13.35
N SER A 226 12.28 0.86 14.06
CA SER A 226 12.41 2.31 13.86
C SER A 226 12.81 2.64 12.42
N ALA A 227 12.27 3.71 11.86
CA ALA A 227 12.76 4.29 10.60
C ALA A 227 13.88 5.32 10.83
N ASP A 228 14.14 5.71 12.08
CA ASP A 228 15.22 6.65 12.37
C ASP A 228 16.53 6.00 11.96
N PRO A 229 17.30 6.61 11.06
CA PRO A 229 18.58 6.07 10.72
C PRO A 229 19.44 5.82 11.96
N LYS A 230 19.53 6.75 12.89
CA LYS A 230 20.48 6.69 14.00
C LYS A 230 20.13 5.64 15.06
N ALA A 231 18.98 4.97 14.97
CA ALA A 231 18.63 3.87 15.86
C ALA A 231 19.61 2.70 15.72
N VAL A 232 19.82 1.97 16.81
CA VAL A 232 20.74 0.81 16.88
C VAL A 232 20.38 -0.26 15.83
N LEU A 233 19.09 -0.49 15.63
CA LEU A 233 18.53 -1.34 14.59
C LEU A 233 17.37 -0.61 13.94
N SER A 234 17.54 -0.24 12.68
CA SER A 234 16.59 0.56 11.92
C SER A 234 16.17 -0.13 10.63
N ARG A 235 14.92 0.05 10.18
CA ARG A 235 14.47 -0.40 8.85
C ARG A 235 14.74 0.63 7.75
N ARG A 236 15.27 1.81 8.13
CA ARG A 236 15.62 2.99 7.32
C ARG A 236 14.93 3.08 5.98
#